data_AF-A0A096M842-F1
#
_entry.id   AF-A0A096M842-F1
#
_cell.length_a   1.000
_cell.length_b   1.000
_cell.length_c   1.000
_cell.angle_alpha   90.00
_cell.angle_beta   90.00
_cell.angle_gamma   90.00
#
_symmetry.space_group_name_H-M   'P 1'
#
loop_
_entity.id
_entity.type
_entity.pdbx_description
1 polymer ?
#
loop_
_entity_poly.entity_id
_entity_poly.type
_entity_poly.pdbx_seq_one_letter_code
_entity_poly.pdbx_strand_id
1 'polypeptide(L)'
;RMIQLLVVLLLLHQGYTLVPVTTVPLGDPATFTCSLPAEKINNNELHWYKQNAGQTLRLIVKLRKHAGPAYGPDFSSSRVHASKNEDINSLTILSTVQEDEGMYHCAVIDWIENYWHGTYLLLTGNVKITAESWILCSNIYF
;
A
#
# COMPACT_ATOMS: atom_id res chain seq x y z
N ARG A 1 17.59 36.19 10.60
CA ARG A 1 17.04 35.42 9.46
C ARG A 1 17.37 33.92 9.50
N MET A 2 18.53 33.48 10.06
CA MET A 2 18.83 32.04 10.24
C MET A 2 17.91 31.30 11.21
N ILE A 3 17.44 31.95 12.28
CA ILE A 3 16.55 31.33 13.28
C ILE A 3 15.20 30.94 12.68
N GLN A 4 14.66 31.74 11.73
CA GLN A 4 13.40 31.39 11.06
C GLN A 4 13.55 30.20 10.11
N LEU A 5 14.68 30.09 9.41
CA LEU A 5 15.01 28.90 8.60
C LEU A 5 15.14 27.65 9.47
N LEU A 6 15.80 27.75 10.63
CA LEU A 6 15.90 26.66 11.61
C LEU A 6 14.54 26.24 12.18
N VAL A 7 13.69 27.20 12.52
CA VAL A 7 12.32 26.92 13.00
C VAL A 7 11.48 26.27 11.91
N VAL A 8 11.57 26.72 10.65
CA VAL A 8 10.89 26.07 9.52
C VAL A 8 11.43 24.65 9.29
N LEU A 9 12.76 24.44 9.35
CA LEU A 9 13.34 23.10 9.23
C LEU A 9 12.90 22.16 10.36
N LEU A 10 12.82 22.66 11.59
CA LEU A 10 12.36 21.91 12.77
C LEU A 10 10.87 21.59 12.69
N LEU A 11 10.04 22.52 12.21
CA LEU A 11 8.61 22.30 11.96
C LEU A 11 8.38 21.31 10.80
N LEU A 12 9.22 21.35 9.76
CA LEU A 12 9.21 20.35 8.69
C LEU A 12 9.64 18.97 9.20
N HIS A 13 10.62 18.90 10.11
CA HIS A 13 11.06 17.64 10.72
C HIS A 13 9.99 16.99 11.61
N GLN A 14 9.10 17.78 12.22
CA GLN A 14 7.97 17.27 13.02
C GLN A 14 6.87 16.62 12.18
N GLY A 15 6.91 16.74 10.84
CA GLY A 15 5.92 16.19 9.91
C GLY A 15 6.31 14.88 9.22
N TYR A 16 7.52 14.35 9.43
CA TYR A 16 7.92 13.09 8.80
C TYR A 16 7.45 11.89 9.63
N THR A 17 6.16 11.55 9.53
CA THR A 17 5.75 10.18 9.82
C THR A 17 6.37 9.28 8.75
N LEU A 18 7.35 8.46 9.13
CA LEU A 18 7.95 7.51 8.19
C LEU A 18 6.87 6.52 7.74
N VAL A 19 6.61 6.50 6.43
CA VAL A 19 5.72 5.51 5.83
C VAL A 19 6.39 4.13 5.95
N PRO A 20 5.72 3.11 6.50
CA PRO A 20 6.24 1.76 6.53
C PRO A 20 6.60 1.28 5.11
N VAL A 21 7.72 0.57 4.99
CA VAL A 21 8.18 0.01 3.72
C VAL A 21 8.24 -1.51 3.84
N THR A 22 7.62 -2.20 2.90
CA THR A 22 7.71 -3.64 2.71
C THR A 22 8.63 -3.90 1.52
N THR A 23 9.80 -4.50 1.77
CA THR A 23 10.80 -4.77 0.72
C THR A 23 10.76 -6.24 0.33
N VAL A 24 10.55 -6.53 -0.96
CA VAL A 24 10.37 -7.91 -1.46
C VAL A 24 11.11 -8.10 -2.79
N PRO A 25 11.80 -9.24 -3.00
CA PRO A 25 12.40 -9.52 -4.29
C PRO A 25 11.37 -9.65 -5.42
N LEU A 26 11.72 -9.24 -6.64
CA LEU A 26 10.88 -9.45 -7.83
C LEU A 26 10.55 -10.94 -8.01
N GLY A 27 9.28 -11.25 -8.21
CA GLY A 27 8.76 -12.61 -8.34
C GLY A 27 8.31 -13.24 -7.03
N ASP A 28 8.82 -12.76 -5.88
CA ASP A 28 8.45 -13.28 -4.57
C ASP A 28 7.08 -12.74 -4.12
N PRO A 29 6.35 -13.47 -3.25
CA PRO A 29 5.10 -12.99 -2.68
C PRO A 29 5.30 -11.80 -1.74
N ALA A 30 4.46 -10.77 -1.85
CA ALA A 30 4.45 -9.63 -0.94
C ALA A 30 3.21 -9.68 -0.05
N THR A 31 3.38 -9.61 1.27
CA THR A 31 2.27 -9.63 2.23
C THR A 31 2.24 -8.35 3.04
N PHE A 32 1.06 -7.72 3.10
CA PHE A 32 0.76 -6.54 3.88
C PHE A 32 -0.20 -6.91 5.00
N THR A 33 -0.02 -6.30 6.17
CA THR A 33 -0.91 -6.47 7.32
C THR A 33 -1.58 -5.16 7.68
N CYS A 34 -2.82 -5.25 8.15
CA CYS A 34 -3.62 -4.11 8.61
C CYS A 34 -3.91 -4.26 10.10
N SER A 35 -3.09 -3.61 10.93
CA SER A 35 -3.26 -3.61 12.38
C SER A 35 -4.26 -2.52 12.77
N LEU A 36 -5.53 -2.90 12.92
CA LEU A 36 -6.60 -2.04 13.45
C LEU A 36 -7.26 -2.71 14.66
N PRO A 37 -7.92 -1.94 15.55
CA PRO A 37 -8.61 -2.51 16.71
C PRO A 37 -9.64 -3.58 16.29
N ALA A 38 -9.59 -4.76 16.92
CA ALA A 38 -10.41 -5.92 16.54
C ALA A 38 -11.92 -5.61 16.49
N GLU A 39 -12.40 -4.77 17.42
CA GLU A 39 -13.78 -4.30 17.50
C GLU A 39 -14.23 -3.58 16.22
N LYS A 40 -13.34 -2.81 15.61
CA LYS A 40 -13.61 -2.03 14.38
C LYS A 40 -13.57 -2.92 13.16
N ILE A 41 -12.71 -3.93 13.13
CA ILE A 41 -12.57 -4.83 11.98
C ILE A 41 -13.75 -5.80 11.90
N ASN A 42 -14.16 -6.42 13.02
CA ASN A 42 -15.06 -7.59 12.98
C ASN A 42 -16.40 -7.28 12.27
N ASN A 43 -16.99 -6.11 12.56
CA ASN A 43 -18.31 -5.74 12.04
C ASN A 43 -18.31 -4.91 10.75
N ASN A 44 -17.19 -4.27 10.39
CA ASN A 44 -17.13 -3.33 9.26
C ASN A 44 -16.52 -3.95 8.00
N GLU A 45 -16.67 -3.31 6.84
CA GLU A 45 -15.99 -3.73 5.61
C GLU A 45 -14.50 -3.35 5.69
N LEU A 46 -13.60 -4.30 5.40
CA LEU A 46 -12.18 -4.02 5.22
C LEU A 46 -11.90 -3.87 3.73
N HIS A 47 -11.31 -2.75 3.36
CA HIS A 47 -11.00 -2.41 1.98
C HIS A 47 -9.48 -2.37 1.82
N TRP A 48 -9.00 -2.92 0.72
CA TRP A 48 -7.62 -2.78 0.27
C TRP A 48 -7.58 -1.96 -1.01
N TYR A 49 -6.65 -1.02 -1.06
CA TYR A 49 -6.43 -0.13 -2.19
C TYR A 49 -4.97 -0.13 -2.60
N LYS A 50 -4.74 0.07 -3.90
CA LYS A 50 -3.44 0.42 -4.46
C LYS A 50 -3.44 1.88 -4.90
N GLN A 51 -2.32 2.56 -4.71
CA GLN A 51 -2.09 3.90 -5.23
C GLN A 51 -0.70 3.98 -5.88
N ASN A 52 -0.70 4.33 -7.16
CA ASN A 52 0.53 4.71 -7.85
C ASN A 52 0.76 6.22 -7.70
N ALA A 53 2.01 6.66 -7.83
CA ALA A 53 2.35 8.07 -7.79
C ALA A 53 1.54 8.87 -8.83
N GLY A 54 0.91 9.97 -8.40
CA GLY A 54 0.09 10.82 -9.26
C GLY A 54 -1.27 10.23 -9.68
N GLN A 55 -1.65 9.03 -9.21
CA GLN A 55 -2.93 8.39 -9.53
C GLN A 55 -3.89 8.34 -8.34
N THR A 56 -5.18 8.16 -8.63
CA THR A 56 -6.23 7.94 -7.62
C THR A 56 -6.14 6.52 -7.03
N LEU A 57 -6.72 6.34 -5.85
CA LEU A 57 -6.87 5.02 -5.23
C LEU A 57 -7.63 4.06 -6.15
N ARG A 58 -7.07 2.89 -6.37
CA ARG A 58 -7.71 1.77 -7.09
C ARG A 58 -8.07 0.69 -6.09
N LEU A 59 -9.34 0.29 -6.08
CA LEU A 59 -9.81 -0.77 -5.20
C LEU A 59 -9.18 -2.11 -5.62
N ILE A 60 -8.55 -2.80 -4.68
CA ILE A 60 -8.06 -4.17 -4.85
C ILE A 60 -9.16 -5.15 -4.49
N VAL A 61 -9.65 -5.08 -3.24
CA VAL A 61 -10.64 -6.03 -2.73
C VAL A 61 -11.36 -5.47 -1.50
N LYS A 62 -12.62 -5.89 -1.35
CA LYS A 62 -13.48 -5.66 -0.19
C LYS A 62 -13.75 -6.98 0.53
N LEU A 63 -13.61 -6.96 1.85
CA LEU A 63 -13.78 -8.12 2.71
C LEU A 63 -14.89 -7.86 3.73
N ARG A 64 -15.88 -8.76 3.76
CA ARG A 64 -17.03 -8.74 4.68
C ARG A 64 -17.08 -10.06 5.45
N LYS A 65 -17.58 -10.03 6.69
CA LYS A 65 -17.58 -11.19 7.61
C LYS A 65 -18.31 -12.42 7.06
N HIS A 66 -19.35 -12.23 6.26
CA HIS A 66 -20.24 -13.29 5.77
C HIS A 66 -20.35 -13.34 4.25
N ALA A 67 -19.38 -12.79 3.53
CA ALA A 67 -19.36 -12.83 2.07
C ALA A 67 -17.95 -13.14 1.57
N GLY A 68 -17.88 -13.71 0.36
CA GLY A 68 -16.61 -13.88 -0.33
C GLY A 68 -15.96 -12.53 -0.68
N PRO A 69 -14.65 -12.52 -0.98
CA PRO A 69 -13.95 -11.31 -1.39
C PRO A 69 -14.55 -10.70 -2.66
N ALA A 70 -14.81 -9.40 -2.64
CA ALA A 70 -15.28 -8.66 -3.82
C ALA A 70 -14.12 -7.83 -4.39
N TYR A 71 -13.53 -8.30 -5.49
CA TYR A 71 -12.38 -7.68 -6.13
C TYR A 71 -12.76 -6.47 -6.98
N GLY A 72 -11.83 -5.51 -7.09
CA GLY A 72 -11.91 -4.43 -8.07
C GLY A 72 -11.67 -4.93 -9.50
N PRO A 73 -11.94 -4.08 -10.52
CA PRO A 73 -11.92 -4.48 -11.93
C PRO A 73 -10.56 -4.99 -12.42
N ASP A 74 -9.48 -4.53 -11.81
CA ASP A 74 -8.10 -4.80 -12.23
C ASP A 74 -7.44 -5.94 -11.44
N PHE A 75 -8.16 -6.53 -10.49
CA PHE A 75 -7.63 -7.49 -9.54
C PHE A 75 -8.48 -8.74 -9.50
N SER A 76 -7.86 -9.87 -9.15
CA SER A 76 -8.56 -11.14 -9.01
C SER A 76 -7.85 -12.05 -8.02
N SER A 77 -8.55 -13.09 -7.58
CA SER A 77 -8.06 -14.08 -6.63
C SER A 77 -6.89 -14.91 -7.13
N SER A 78 -6.67 -15.00 -8.45
CA SER A 78 -5.52 -15.71 -9.03
C SER A 78 -4.20 -14.96 -8.85
N ARG A 79 -4.26 -13.65 -8.54
CA ARG A 79 -3.09 -12.78 -8.43
C ARG A 79 -2.90 -12.23 -7.03
N VAL A 80 -4.01 -12.00 -6.31
CA VAL A 80 -4.00 -11.38 -4.98
C VAL A 80 -4.94 -12.14 -4.04
N HIS A 81 -4.40 -12.61 -2.92
CA HIS A 81 -5.16 -13.20 -1.84
C HIS A 81 -5.38 -12.16 -0.74
N ALA A 82 -6.56 -12.16 -0.12
CA ALA A 82 -6.83 -11.25 0.99
C ALA A 82 -7.60 -11.98 2.09
N SER A 83 -7.19 -11.75 3.33
CA SER A 83 -7.79 -12.38 4.50
C SER A 83 -8.27 -11.33 5.48
N LYS A 84 -9.41 -11.63 6.11
CA LYS A 84 -10.00 -10.84 7.18
C LYS A 84 -10.51 -11.81 8.24
N ASN A 85 -9.78 -11.95 9.34
CA ASN A 85 -10.22 -12.70 10.51
C ASN A 85 -9.90 -11.91 11.79
N GLU A 86 -10.28 -12.44 12.96
CA GLU A 86 -10.21 -11.71 14.23
C GLU A 86 -8.78 -11.34 14.63
N ASP A 87 -7.79 -12.14 14.18
CA ASP A 87 -6.38 -11.98 14.52
C ASP A 87 -5.54 -11.35 13.40
N ILE A 88 -5.86 -11.63 12.13
CA ILE A 88 -5.00 -11.30 10.97
C ILE A 88 -5.84 -10.69 9.84
N ASN A 89 -5.43 -9.50 9.44
CA ASN A 89 -6.01 -8.80 8.31
C ASN A 89 -4.90 -8.54 7.33
N SER A 90 -4.91 -9.24 6.20
CA SER A 90 -3.77 -9.23 5.29
C SER A 90 -4.16 -9.21 3.82
N LEU A 91 -3.23 -8.72 3.01
CA LEU A 91 -3.27 -8.77 1.56
C LEU A 91 -1.95 -9.35 1.07
N THR A 92 -2.01 -10.39 0.24
CA THR A 92 -0.83 -11.04 -0.33
C THR A 92 -0.89 -11.01 -1.84
N ILE A 93 0.08 -10.37 -2.48
CA ILE A 93 0.36 -10.51 -3.90
C ILE A 93 1.14 -11.81 -4.07
N LEU A 94 0.63 -12.75 -4.88
CA LEU A 94 1.17 -14.11 -4.95
C LEU A 94 2.53 -14.19 -5.65
N SER A 95 2.77 -13.34 -6.64
CA SER A 95 4.07 -13.18 -7.32
C SER A 95 4.15 -11.75 -7.84
N THR A 96 5.19 -11.03 -7.43
CA THR A 96 5.35 -9.60 -7.71
C THR A 96 5.96 -9.34 -9.09
N VAL A 97 5.45 -8.31 -9.76
CA VAL A 97 6.02 -7.73 -10.99
C VAL A 97 6.39 -6.27 -10.76
N GLN A 98 7.20 -5.65 -11.63
CA GLN A 98 7.68 -4.27 -11.43
C GLN A 98 6.52 -3.27 -11.25
N GLU A 99 5.41 -3.49 -11.93
CA GLU A 99 4.22 -2.64 -11.86
C GLU A 99 3.53 -2.74 -10.49
N ASP A 100 3.86 -3.72 -9.65
CA ASP A 100 3.32 -3.85 -8.29
C ASP A 100 3.90 -2.86 -7.30
N GLU A 101 5.10 -2.31 -7.57
CA GLU A 101 5.71 -1.29 -6.72
C GLU A 101 4.77 -0.10 -6.52
N GLY A 102 4.66 0.40 -5.29
CA GLY A 102 3.80 1.53 -4.97
C GLY A 102 3.14 1.43 -3.59
N MET A 103 2.19 2.33 -3.34
CA MET A 103 1.50 2.43 -2.06
C MET A 103 0.31 1.48 -1.99
N TYR A 104 0.19 0.77 -0.88
CA TYR A 104 -0.94 -0.08 -0.53
C TYR A 104 -1.59 0.46 0.72
N HIS A 105 -2.91 0.57 0.69
CA HIS A 105 -3.68 1.11 1.80
C HIS A 105 -4.74 0.11 2.24
N CYS A 106 -4.84 -0.12 3.54
CA CYS A 106 -6.03 -0.74 4.11
C CYS A 106 -6.92 0.32 4.75
N ALA A 107 -8.24 0.15 4.65
CA ALA A 107 -9.19 1.04 5.28
C ALA A 107 -10.39 0.27 5.84
N VAL A 108 -10.81 0.64 7.05
CA VAL A 108 -12.09 0.24 7.63
C VAL A 108 -12.99 1.45 7.64
N ILE A 109 -14.11 1.34 6.96
CA ILE A 109 -15.12 2.39 6.88
C ILE A 109 -16.17 2.13 7.96
N ASP A 110 -16.30 3.05 8.90
CA ASP A 110 -17.31 3.06 9.96
C ASP A 110 -18.17 4.32 9.83
N TRP A 111 -19.34 4.32 10.45
CA TRP A 111 -20.29 5.44 10.44
C TRP A 111 -19.78 6.63 11.26
N ILE A 112 -18.87 6.36 12.21
CA ILE A 112 -18.33 7.35 13.15
C ILE A 112 -16.94 7.81 12.70
N GLU A 113 -16.03 6.87 12.44
CA GLU A 113 -14.63 7.19 12.15
C GLU A 113 -14.00 6.17 11.19
N ASN A 114 -13.29 6.66 10.18
CA ASN A 114 -12.58 5.81 9.23
C ASN A 114 -11.13 5.62 9.70
N TYR A 115 -10.71 4.36 9.77
CA TYR A 115 -9.31 4.02 10.05
C TYR A 115 -8.63 3.57 8.79
N TRP A 116 -7.39 4.02 8.58
CA TRP A 116 -6.61 3.63 7.42
C TRP A 116 -5.12 3.48 7.79
N HIS A 117 -4.43 2.62 7.05
CA HIS A 117 -2.99 2.43 7.16
C HIS A 117 -2.40 2.29 5.77
N GLY A 118 -1.26 2.92 5.54
CA GLY A 118 -0.51 2.84 4.29
C GLY A 118 0.84 2.16 4.48
N THR A 119 1.27 1.39 3.47
CA THR A 119 2.63 0.84 3.37
C THR A 119 3.11 0.96 1.93
N TYR A 120 4.39 1.25 1.73
CA TYR A 120 5.02 1.25 0.41
C TYR A 120 5.63 -0.11 0.12
N LEU A 121 5.28 -0.73 -1.01
CA LEU A 121 5.98 -1.91 -1.51
C LEU A 121 7.19 -1.44 -2.33
N LEU A 122 8.39 -1.83 -1.90
CA LEU A 122 9.63 -1.65 -2.64
C LEU A 122 10.08 -3.01 -3.19
N LEU A 123 10.25 -3.09 -4.51
CA LEU A 123 10.72 -4.32 -5.16
C LEU A 123 12.24 -4.29 -5.34
N THR A 124 12.89 -5.40 -5.00
CA THR A 124 14.34 -5.57 -5.16
C THR A 124 14.64 -6.62 -6.21
N GLY A 125 15.57 -6.35 -7.11
CA GLY A 125 15.95 -7.31 -8.13
C GLY A 125 16.85 -6.71 -9.18
N ASN A 126 17.59 -7.57 -9.87
CA ASN A 126 18.37 -7.17 -11.03
C ASN A 126 17.40 -6.84 -12.16
N VAL A 127 17.01 -5.57 -12.28
CA VAL A 127 16.40 -5.04 -13.49
C VAL A 127 17.30 -5.50 -14.64
N LYS A 128 16.81 -6.35 -15.55
CA LYS A 128 17.48 -6.48 -16.84
C LYS A 128 17.33 -5.12 -17.49
N ILE A 129 18.36 -4.30 -17.34
CA ILE A 129 18.35 -2.95 -17.85
C ILE A 129 18.33 -3.06 -19.38
N THR A 130 17.14 -3.01 -19.96
CA THR A 130 16.97 -2.74 -21.37
C THR A 130 17.15 -1.24 -21.57
N ALA A 131 17.59 -0.83 -22.77
CA ALA A 131 17.85 0.58 -23.08
C ALA A 131 16.63 1.50 -22.82
N GLU A 132 15.42 0.93 -22.81
CA GLU A 132 14.15 1.61 -22.51
C GLU A 132 14.03 2.03 -21.04
N SER A 133 14.57 1.24 -20.09
CA SER A 133 14.51 1.55 -18.65
C SER A 133 15.39 2.76 -18.25
N TRP A 134 16.46 3.05 -19.00
CA TRP A 134 17.29 4.26 -18.78
C TRP A 134 16.53 5.55 -19.08
N ILE A 135 15.66 5.54 -20.08
CA ILE A 135 14.89 6.72 -20.49
C ILE A 135 13.88 7.09 -19.41
N LEU A 136 13.30 6.11 -18.72
CA LEU A 136 12.34 6.35 -17.64
C LEU A 136 13.03 6.87 -16.36
N CYS A 137 14.20 6.35 -15.99
CA CYS A 137 14.96 6.87 -14.84
C CYS A 137 15.50 8.29 -15.07
N SER A 138 15.83 8.65 -16.32
CA SER A 138 16.35 9.98 -16.65
C SER A 138 15.29 11.09 -16.56
N ASN A 139 14.01 10.74 -16.74
CA ASN A 139 12.87 11.68 -16.66
C ASN A 139 12.32 11.87 -15.24
N ILE A 140 12.89 11.20 -14.23
CA ILE A 140 12.56 11.42 -12.81
C ILE A 140 13.55 12.42 -12.17
N TYR A 141 14.68 12.69 -12.83
CA TYR A 141 15.73 13.60 -12.34
C TYR A 141 15.85 14.92 -13.11
N PHE A 142 14.88 15.30 -13.94
CA PHE A 142 14.78 16.63 -14.55
C PHE A 142 13.39 17.23 -14.41
#